data_AF-A0A1N7HJ93-F1
#
_entry.id   AF-A0A1N7HJ93-F1
#
_cell.length_a   1.000
_cell.length_b   1.000
_cell.length_c   1.000
_cell.angle_alpha   90.00
_cell.angle_beta   90.00
_cell.angle_gamma   90.00
#
_symmetry.space_group_name_H-M   'P 1'
#
loop_
_entity.id
_entity.type
_entity.pdbx_description
1 polymer ?
#
loop_
_entity_poly.entity_id
_entity_poly.type
_entity_poly.pdbx_seq_one_letter_code
_entity_poly.pdbx_strand_id
1 'polypeptide(L)'
;RRDNGQTRLVATNNLTMNGSWQTTSTGTEVASTSVSGGRIWLRVNADIRPGTGRQARFSYSTDGVNFTSFGPAFTMGNAWQFFMGYRFAIFNYATQSLGGAVTVNRFDLTTP
;
A
#
# COMPACT_ATOMS: atom_id res chain seq x y z
N ARG A 1 -0.28 -1.05 -10.31
CA ARG A 1 -1.32 -1.72 -11.12
C ARG A 1 -0.89 -1.67 -12.60
N ARG A 2 -1.05 -2.75 -13.35
CA ARG A 2 -0.78 -2.78 -14.79
C ARG A 2 -2.04 -3.25 -15.51
N ASP A 3 -2.63 -2.36 -16.28
CA ASP A 3 -3.81 -2.65 -17.11
C ASP A 3 -3.56 -2.09 -18.51
N ASN A 4 -3.98 -2.83 -19.55
CA ASN A 4 -3.91 -2.38 -20.96
C ASN A 4 -2.52 -1.85 -21.37
N GLY A 5 -1.45 -2.49 -20.90
CA GLY A 5 -0.07 -2.08 -21.19
C GLY A 5 0.45 -0.85 -20.42
N GLN A 6 -0.40 -0.15 -19.66
CA GLN A 6 0.00 0.98 -18.85
C GLN A 6 0.31 0.57 -17.40
N THR A 7 1.37 1.12 -16.84
CA THR A 7 1.74 0.93 -15.44
C THR A 7 1.35 2.18 -14.65
N ARG A 8 0.52 2.00 -13.61
CA ARG A 8 0.06 3.06 -12.72
C ARG A 8 0.44 2.72 -11.29
N LEU A 9 0.91 3.71 -10.53
CA LEU A 9 0.93 3.65 -9.08
C LEU A 9 -0.45 4.10 -8.58
N VAL A 10 -1.02 3.34 -7.66
CA VAL A 10 -2.37 3.57 -7.14
C VAL A 10 -2.34 3.38 -5.63
N ALA A 11 -2.95 4.31 -4.88
CA ALA A 11 -3.24 4.16 -3.47
C ALA A 11 -4.73 3.87 -3.31
N THR A 12 -5.04 2.80 -2.58
CA THR A 12 -6.41 2.37 -2.31
C THR A 12 -6.63 2.32 -0.80
N ASN A 13 -7.63 3.05 -0.32
CA ASN A 13 -8.04 3.05 1.09
C ASN A 13 -9.40 2.38 1.25
N ASN A 14 -9.89 2.25 2.49
CA ASN A 14 -11.24 1.77 2.82
C ASN A 14 -11.52 0.32 2.38
N LEU A 15 -10.49 -0.52 2.27
CA LEU A 15 -10.69 -1.97 2.25
C LEU A 15 -11.20 -2.38 3.62
N THR A 16 -12.34 -3.08 3.67
CA THR A 16 -12.95 -3.44 4.95
C THR A 16 -13.71 -4.77 4.88
N MET A 17 -13.90 -5.35 6.05
CA MET A 17 -14.73 -6.52 6.27
C MET A 17 -15.59 -6.35 7.53
N ASN A 18 -16.69 -7.08 7.60
CA ASN A 18 -17.54 -7.08 8.78
C ASN A 18 -17.04 -8.10 9.84
N GLY A 19 -17.73 -8.15 10.99
CA GLY A 19 -17.39 -9.06 12.09
C GLY A 19 -17.52 -10.56 11.77
N SER A 20 -18.15 -10.91 10.64
CA SER A 20 -18.23 -12.28 10.12
C SER A 20 -17.15 -12.58 9.08
N TRP A 21 -16.10 -11.76 8.98
CA TRP A 21 -14.98 -11.88 8.05
C TRP A 21 -15.35 -11.76 6.58
N GLN A 22 -16.55 -11.27 6.28
CA GLN A 22 -16.98 -11.03 4.91
C GLN A 22 -16.42 -9.69 4.44
N THR A 23 -15.73 -9.69 3.29
CA THR A 23 -15.32 -8.45 2.61
C THR A 23 -16.56 -7.63 2.27
N THR A 24 -16.65 -6.42 2.85
CA THR A 24 -17.74 -5.48 2.59
C THR A 24 -17.31 -4.31 1.71
N SER A 25 -16.00 -4.14 1.48
CA SER A 25 -15.44 -3.18 0.54
C SER A 25 -14.08 -3.66 0.03
N THR A 26 -13.88 -3.57 -1.29
CA THR A 26 -12.57 -3.77 -1.94
C THR A 26 -11.76 -2.48 -2.02
N GLY A 27 -12.24 -1.41 -1.39
CA GLY A 27 -11.58 -0.13 -1.25
C GLY A 27 -11.93 0.88 -2.35
N THR A 28 -11.33 2.06 -2.21
CA THR A 28 -11.50 3.20 -3.13
C THR A 28 -10.13 3.76 -3.49
N GLU A 29 -9.92 4.03 -4.78
CA GLU A 29 -8.73 4.74 -5.25
C GLU A 29 -8.75 6.17 -4.70
N VAL A 30 -7.73 6.53 -3.92
CA VAL A 30 -7.58 7.86 -3.30
C VAL A 30 -6.44 8.68 -3.89
N ALA A 31 -5.56 8.04 -4.67
CA ALA A 31 -4.56 8.69 -5.50
C ALA A 31 -4.09 7.75 -6.61
N SER A 32 -3.74 8.32 -7.76
CA SER A 32 -3.04 7.60 -8.80
C SER A 32 -2.10 8.50 -9.59
N THR A 33 -1.08 7.89 -10.18
CA THR A 33 -0.21 8.53 -11.16
C THR A 33 0.33 7.49 -12.14
N SER A 34 0.61 7.92 -13.36
CA SER A 34 1.32 7.10 -14.33
C SER A 34 2.78 6.94 -13.88
N VAL A 35 3.30 5.73 -14.01
CA VAL A 35 4.72 5.45 -13.74
C VAL A 35 5.33 4.80 -14.97
N SER A 36 6.42 5.37 -15.44
CA SER A 36 7.24 4.82 -16.51
C SER A 36 8.49 4.16 -15.93
N GLY A 37 9.13 3.30 -16.72
CA GLY A 37 10.31 2.54 -16.32
C GLY A 37 9.98 1.14 -15.77
N GLY A 38 11.02 0.42 -15.35
CA GLY A 38 10.94 -0.97 -14.90
C GLY A 38 11.15 -1.19 -13.40
N ARG A 39 11.50 -0.14 -12.65
CA ARG A 39 11.81 -0.20 -11.22
C ARG A 39 11.13 0.93 -10.48
N ILE A 40 10.59 0.64 -9.30
CA ILE A 40 9.95 1.60 -8.42
C ILE A 40 10.30 1.23 -6.97
N TRP A 41 10.51 2.25 -6.15
CA TRP A 41 10.65 2.11 -4.70
C TRP A 41 9.37 2.58 -4.06
N LEU A 42 8.82 1.75 -3.17
CA LEU A 42 7.62 2.04 -2.40
C LEU A 42 8.02 2.16 -0.94
N ARG A 43 7.58 3.24 -0.29
CA ARG A 43 7.93 3.52 1.10
C ARG A 43 6.70 3.91 1.89
N VAL A 44 6.60 3.37 3.09
CA VAL A 44 5.59 3.74 4.08
C VAL A 44 6.29 4.13 5.38
N ASN A 45 5.88 5.25 5.96
CA ASN A 45 6.24 5.67 7.31
C ASN A 45 4.99 5.50 8.18
N ALA A 46 5.04 4.62 9.18
CA ALA A 46 3.91 4.30 10.04
C ALA A 46 4.18 4.73 11.48
N ASP A 47 3.29 5.57 12.03
CA ASP A 47 3.27 5.88 13.45
C ASP A 47 2.43 4.85 14.20
N ILE A 48 3.09 3.97 14.95
CA ILE A 48 2.44 2.91 15.73
C ILE A 48 2.43 3.20 17.24
N ARG A 49 2.75 4.43 17.67
CA ARG A 49 2.72 4.79 19.09
C ARG A 49 1.32 4.59 19.66
N PRO A 50 1.16 4.11 20.91
CA PRO A 50 -0.16 3.93 21.50
C PRO A 50 -0.97 5.24 21.54
N GLY A 51 -2.11 5.30 20.85
CA GLY A 51 -3.09 6.39 20.92
C GLY A 51 -4.15 6.26 19.83
N THR A 52 -4.98 7.27 19.65
CA THR A 52 -5.85 7.41 18.47
C THR A 52 -5.16 8.30 17.43
N GLY A 53 -5.66 8.33 16.19
CA GLY A 53 -5.14 9.24 15.16
C GLY A 53 -3.76 8.89 14.59
N ARG A 54 -3.26 7.68 14.87
CA ARG A 54 -2.04 7.10 14.27
C ARG A 54 -2.14 7.12 12.75
N GLN A 55 -1.06 7.50 12.06
CA GLN A 55 -1.07 7.62 10.61
C GLN A 55 0.05 6.82 9.95
N ALA A 56 -0.28 6.22 8.81
CA ALA A 56 0.69 5.78 7.82
C ALA A 56 0.74 6.78 6.66
N ARG A 57 1.94 7.17 6.26
CA ARG A 57 2.19 8.07 5.12
C ARG A 57 2.98 7.33 4.05
N PHE A 58 2.54 7.45 2.81
CA PHE A 58 3.12 6.74 1.67
C PHE A 58 3.93 7.69 0.81
N SER A 59 5.01 7.17 0.24
CA SER A 59 5.83 7.85 -0.74
C SER A 59 6.42 6.85 -1.72
N TYR A 60 6.83 7.31 -2.88
CA TYR A 60 7.46 6.49 -3.91
C TYR A 60 8.63 7.21 -4.56
N SER A 61 9.49 6.45 -5.23
CA SER A 61 10.59 6.97 -6.02
C SER A 61 10.78 6.12 -7.28
N THR A 62 11.20 6.75 -8.38
CA THR A 62 11.57 6.10 -9.66
C THR A 62 13.07 6.15 -9.94
N ASP A 63 13.83 6.91 -9.15
CA ASP A 63 15.30 7.01 -9.22
C ASP A 63 16.01 6.37 -8.02
N GLY A 64 15.26 5.97 -7.00
CA GLY A 64 15.77 5.40 -5.75
C GLY A 64 16.35 6.41 -4.77
N VAL A 65 16.32 7.71 -5.10
CA VAL A 65 16.94 8.80 -4.33
C VAL A 65 15.87 9.78 -3.86
N ASN A 66 15.07 10.31 -4.79
CA ASN A 66 14.08 11.33 -4.52
C ASN A 66 12.72 10.67 -4.28
N PHE A 67 12.18 10.82 -3.07
CA PHE A 67 10.88 10.26 -2.70
C PHE A 67 9.78 11.33 -2.70
N THR A 68 8.73 11.07 -3.47
CA THR A 68 7.55 11.92 -3.57
C THR A 68 6.44 11.37 -2.68
N SER A 69 5.85 12.22 -1.83
CA SER A 69 4.65 11.87 -1.05
C SER A 69 3.49 11.47 -1.96
N PHE A 70 2.71 10.46 -1.57
CA PHE A 70 1.69 9.90 -2.45
C PHE A 70 0.40 9.57 -1.72
N GLY A 71 -0.66 10.26 -2.14
CA GLY A 71 -1.99 10.14 -1.55
C GLY A 71 -2.12 10.73 -0.14
N PRO A 72 -3.34 10.68 0.43
CA PRO A 72 -3.59 11.13 1.79
C PRO A 72 -2.94 10.20 2.82
N ALA A 73 -2.69 10.72 4.03
CA ALA A 73 -2.32 9.88 5.16
C ALA A 73 -3.45 8.88 5.47
N PHE A 74 -3.08 7.64 5.78
CA PHE A 74 -4.02 6.61 6.21
C PHE A 74 -4.10 6.59 7.73
N THR A 75 -5.27 6.92 8.28
CA THR A 75 -5.53 6.79 9.72
C THR A 75 -5.69 5.31 10.08
N MET A 76 -4.78 4.82 10.92
CA MET A 76 -4.72 3.44 11.35
C MET A 76 -5.79 3.18 12.41
N GLY A 77 -6.63 2.16 12.17
CA GLY A 77 -7.67 1.73 13.09
C GLY A 77 -7.10 1.11 14.37
N ASN A 78 -7.94 1.01 15.39
CA ASN A 78 -7.64 0.42 16.69
C ASN A 78 -8.57 -0.76 17.04
N ALA A 79 -9.25 -1.32 16.04
CA ALA A 79 -10.08 -2.51 16.17
C ALA A 79 -9.23 -3.72 16.59
N TRP A 80 -9.58 -4.35 17.70
CA TRP A 80 -8.80 -5.44 18.31
C TRP A 80 -9.20 -6.83 17.81
N GLN A 81 -10.31 -6.97 17.10
CA GLN A 81 -10.90 -8.25 16.70
C GLN A 81 -9.97 -9.12 15.85
N PHE A 82 -8.98 -8.50 15.20
CA PHE A 82 -7.93 -9.18 14.45
C PHE A 82 -6.74 -9.64 15.30
N PHE A 83 -6.60 -9.15 16.53
CA PHE A 83 -5.49 -9.28 17.48
C PHE A 83 -4.11 -8.80 16.99
N MET A 84 -3.81 -8.99 15.71
CA MET A 84 -2.56 -8.64 15.07
C MET A 84 -2.42 -7.13 14.92
N GLY A 85 -1.25 -6.61 15.27
CA GLY A 85 -0.84 -5.26 14.90
C GLY A 85 -0.67 -5.10 13.39
N TYR A 86 -0.53 -3.85 12.94
CA TYR A 86 -0.24 -3.54 11.55
C TYR A 86 1.09 -4.15 11.09
N ARG A 87 1.15 -4.58 9.82
CA ARG A 87 2.31 -5.23 9.21
C ARG A 87 2.62 -4.58 7.86
N PHE A 88 3.89 -4.61 7.48
CA PHE A 88 4.29 -4.39 6.10
C PHE A 88 4.03 -5.68 5.30
N ALA A 89 3.46 -5.54 4.11
CA ALA A 89 3.18 -6.65 3.24
C ALA A 89 3.45 -6.27 1.79
N ILE A 90 3.97 -7.22 1.02
CA ILE A 90 4.10 -7.13 -0.44
C ILE A 90 3.30 -8.30 -1.00
N PHE A 91 2.37 -8.01 -1.90
CA PHE A 91 1.51 -9.00 -2.55
C PHE A 91 1.49 -8.76 -4.06
N ASN A 92 1.40 -9.84 -4.82
CA ASN A 92 1.20 -9.82 -6.27
C ASN A 92 0.05 -10.77 -6.61
N TYR A 93 -0.96 -10.25 -7.31
CA TYR A 93 -2.17 -10.98 -7.66
C TYR A 93 -2.69 -10.49 -9.00
N ALA A 94 -3.50 -11.33 -9.66
CA ALA A 94 -4.11 -11.01 -10.93
C ALA A 94 -5.63 -10.86 -10.77
N THR A 95 -6.21 -9.87 -11.46
CA THR A 95 -7.67 -9.67 -11.53
C THR A 95 -8.25 -10.02 -12.90
N GLN A 96 -7.42 -10.38 -13.88
CA GLN A 96 -7.84 -10.71 -15.24
C GLN A 96 -7.36 -12.11 -15.64
N SER A 97 -6.04 -12.32 -15.69
CA SER A 97 -5.43 -13.61 -16.04
C SER A 97 -4.11 -13.81 -15.31
N LEU A 98 -3.77 -15.08 -15.05
CA LEU A 98 -2.47 -15.46 -14.46
C LEU A 98 -1.33 -15.29 -15.48
N GLY A 99 -0.08 -15.29 -14.99
CA GLY A 99 1.14 -15.24 -15.80
C GLY A 99 2.03 -14.01 -15.53
N GLY A 100 1.50 -12.98 -14.87
CA GLY A 100 2.29 -11.84 -14.42
C GLY A 100 3.15 -12.15 -13.19
N ALA A 101 4.37 -11.60 -13.15
CA ALA A 101 5.28 -11.72 -12.02
C ALA A 101 5.91 -10.36 -11.67
N VAL A 102 6.37 -10.23 -10.43
CA VAL A 102 7.16 -9.09 -9.95
C VAL A 102 8.45 -9.60 -9.31
N THR A 103 9.53 -8.83 -9.42
CA THR A 103 10.76 -9.08 -8.67
C THR A 103 10.84 -8.10 -7.51
N VAL A 104 10.98 -8.61 -6.29
CA VAL A 104 11.24 -7.79 -5.10
C VAL A 104 12.74 -7.82 -4.83
N ASN A 105 13.45 -6.77 -5.22
CA ASN A 105 14.91 -6.72 -5.10
C ASN A 105 15.39 -6.58 -3.64
N ARG A 106 14.65 -5.84 -2.81
CA ARG A 106 15.05 -5.53 -1.43
C ARG A 106 13.83 -5.11 -0.61
N PHE A 107 13.88 -5.41 0.69
CA PHE A 107 13.01 -4.82 1.71
C PHE A 107 13.92 -4.29 2.82
N ASP A 108 13.74 -3.01 3.18
CA ASP A 108 14.46 -2.35 4.26
C ASP A 108 13.49 -1.84 5.30
N LEU A 109 13.87 -2.00 6.57
CA LEU A 109 13.18 -1.42 7.70
C LEU A 109 14.17 -0.57 8.49
N THR A 110 13.81 0.68 8.72
CA THR A 110 14.54 1.59 9.61
C THR A 110 13.57 2.10 10.67
N THR A 111 14.06 2.25 11.89
CA THR A 111 13.39 3.06 12.90
C THR A 111 13.88 4.50 12.76
N PRO A 112 13.08 5.50 13.12
CA PRO A 112 13.59 6.85 13.39
C PRO A 112 14.77 6.83 14.37
#